data_AF-A0A930NV38-F1
#
_entry.id   AF-A0A930NV38-F1
#
_cell.length_a   1.000
_cell.length_b   1.000
_cell.length_c   1.000
_cell.angle_alpha   90.00
_cell.angle_beta   90.00
_cell.angle_gamma   90.00
#
_symmetry.space_group_name_H-M   'P 1'
#
loop_
_entity.id
_entity.type
_entity.pdbx_description
1 polymer ?
#
loop_
_entity_poly.entity_id
_entity_poly.type
_entity_poly.pdbx_seq_one_letter_code
_entity_poly.pdbx_strand_id
1 'polypeptide(L)'
;MDKEERINQITKQVKILERVPRDKRIEVFNRGAKNIYVVGSILLLIVLWIVIFGSTILEMEPLWQLNRGLMRNTWNIIGKLFFPVFLPCIFIIGIPIEIRNYIIKRIVDKEYPLKTEK
;
A
#
# COMPACT_ATOMS: atom_id res chain seq x y z
N MET A 1 18.55 -13.17 1.49
CA MET A 1 17.40 -13.42 2.39
C MET A 1 16.98 -14.86 2.17
N ASP A 2 17.09 -15.67 3.21
CA ASP A 2 16.82 -17.09 3.12
C ASP A 2 15.31 -17.35 2.88
N LYS A 3 14.99 -18.45 2.19
CA LYS A 3 13.59 -18.77 1.84
C LYS A 3 12.75 -18.99 3.11
N GLU A 4 13.32 -19.53 4.18
CA GLU A 4 12.61 -19.75 5.44
C GLU A 4 12.37 -18.45 6.19
N GLU A 5 13.34 -17.52 6.19
CA GLU A 5 13.15 -16.18 6.75
C GLU A 5 11.96 -15.46 6.12
N ARG A 6 11.83 -15.55 4.78
CA ARG A 6 10.69 -14.97 4.06
C ARG A 6 9.37 -15.58 4.47
N ILE A 7 9.32 -16.91 4.59
CA ILE A 7 8.11 -17.63 5.03
C ILE A 7 7.72 -17.16 6.44
N ASN A 8 8.70 -17.06 7.35
CA ASN A 8 8.46 -16.63 8.72
C ASN A 8 7.98 -15.16 8.78
N GLN A 9 8.58 -14.26 8.01
CA GLN A 9 8.15 -12.86 7.92
C GLN A 9 6.72 -12.74 7.42
N ILE A 10 6.39 -13.41 6.31
CA ILE A 10 5.05 -13.35 5.70
C ILE A 10 4.01 -13.97 6.65
N THR A 11 4.34 -15.08 7.32
CA THR A 11 3.46 -15.72 8.30
C THR A 11 3.20 -14.79 9.50
N LYS A 12 4.23 -14.08 10.00
CA LYS A 12 4.06 -13.07 11.06
C LYS A 12 3.17 -11.91 10.63
N GLN A 13 3.31 -11.46 9.38
CA GLN A 13 2.46 -10.39 8.84
C GLN A 13 1.01 -10.83 8.65
N VAL A 14 0.78 -12.08 8.22
CA VAL A 14 -0.54 -12.60 7.88
C VAL A 14 -0.75 -13.93 8.60
N LYS A 15 -1.20 -13.86 9.86
CA LYS A 15 -1.36 -15.03 10.75
C LYS A 15 -2.21 -16.16 10.15
N ILE A 16 -3.17 -15.86 9.28
CA ILE A 16 -4.02 -16.88 8.67
C ILE A 16 -3.24 -17.86 7.76
N LEU A 17 -2.03 -17.47 7.29
CA LEU A 17 -1.15 -18.35 6.54
C LEU A 17 -0.56 -19.49 7.39
N GLU A 18 -0.66 -19.44 8.72
CA GLU A 18 -0.25 -20.57 9.58
C GLU A 18 -1.01 -21.85 9.23
N ARG A 19 -2.26 -21.73 8.77
CA ARG A 19 -3.10 -22.86 8.30
C ARG A 19 -2.62 -23.49 7.00
N VAL A 20 -1.82 -22.76 6.22
CA VAL A 20 -1.30 -23.21 4.92
C VAL A 20 0.01 -23.98 5.14
N PRO A 21 0.24 -25.10 4.44
CA PRO A 21 1.55 -25.77 4.40
C PRO A 21 2.70 -24.81 4.05
N ARG A 22 3.84 -24.92 4.76
CA ARG A 22 4.95 -23.94 4.66
C ARG A 22 5.46 -23.73 3.23
N ASP A 23 5.51 -24.80 2.44
CA ASP A 23 5.93 -24.81 1.04
C ASP A 23 4.99 -24.00 0.12
N LYS A 24 3.70 -23.92 0.49
CA LYS A 24 2.65 -23.20 -0.26
C LYS A 24 2.38 -21.77 0.23
N ARG A 25 2.86 -21.39 1.41
CA ARG A 25 2.61 -20.05 2.00
C ARG A 25 3.02 -18.89 1.09
N ILE A 26 4.21 -18.96 0.48
CA ILE A 26 4.70 -17.93 -0.45
C ILE A 26 3.80 -17.86 -1.69
N GLU A 27 3.37 -19.02 -2.20
CA GLU A 27 2.53 -19.10 -3.40
C GLU A 27 1.16 -18.46 -3.15
N VAL A 28 0.51 -18.81 -2.04
CA VAL A 28 -0.79 -18.23 -1.63
C VAL A 28 -0.67 -16.72 -1.40
N PHE A 29 0.40 -16.28 -0.71
CA PHE A 29 0.66 -14.87 -0.50
C PHE A 29 0.86 -14.11 -1.82
N ASN A 30 1.64 -14.66 -2.75
CA ASN A 30 1.87 -14.06 -4.06
C ASN A 30 0.59 -14.02 -4.90
N ARG A 31 -0.27 -15.04 -4.84
CA ARG A 31 -1.58 -15.04 -5.50
C ARG A 31 -2.48 -13.92 -4.96
N GLY A 32 -2.45 -13.69 -3.65
CA GLY A 32 -3.13 -12.55 -3.03
C GLY A 32 -2.57 -11.20 -3.46
N ALA A 33 -1.23 -11.05 -3.46
CA ALA A 33 -0.56 -9.79 -3.78
C ALA A 33 -0.67 -9.41 -5.27
N LYS A 34 -0.64 -10.39 -6.18
CA LYS A 34 -0.76 -10.17 -7.63
C LYS A 34 -2.21 -10.10 -8.12
N ASN A 35 -3.18 -10.15 -7.21
CA ASN A 35 -4.57 -10.08 -7.58
C ASN A 35 -4.88 -8.72 -8.26
N ILE A 36 -5.69 -8.76 -9.31
CA ILE A 36 -6.05 -7.56 -10.10
C ILE A 36 -6.69 -6.46 -9.23
N TYR A 37 -7.41 -6.82 -8.17
CA TYR A 37 -7.98 -5.83 -7.24
C TYR A 37 -6.89 -5.11 -6.43
N VAL A 38 -5.83 -5.81 -6.04
CA VAL A 38 -4.69 -5.20 -5.31
C VAL A 38 -3.93 -4.28 -6.26
N VAL A 39 -3.52 -4.79 -7.42
CA VAL A 39 -2.76 -4.00 -8.42
C VAL A 39 -3.59 -2.83 -8.94
N GLY A 40 -4.87 -3.05 -9.23
CA GLY A 40 -5.79 -2.02 -9.68
C GLY A 40 -6.02 -0.93 -8.64
N SER A 41 -6.13 -1.29 -7.35
CA SER A 41 -6.24 -0.31 -6.27
C SER A 41 -4.99 0.57 -6.16
N ILE A 42 -3.79 0.00 -6.28
CA ILE A 42 -2.53 0.75 -6.30
C ILE A 42 -2.50 1.73 -7.48
N LEU A 43 -2.81 1.25 -8.69
CA LEU A 43 -2.83 2.09 -9.90
C LEU A 43 -3.82 3.25 -9.77
N LEU A 44 -5.04 2.98 -9.30
CA LEU A 44 -6.07 3.98 -9.09
C LEU A 44 -5.64 5.04 -8.08
N LEU A 45 -5.03 4.63 -6.96
CA LEU A 45 -4.53 5.55 -5.94
C LEU A 45 -3.36 6.40 -6.45
N ILE A 46 -2.46 5.85 -7.28
CA ILE A 46 -1.38 6.61 -7.92
C ILE A 46 -1.95 7.66 -8.88
N VAL A 47 -2.94 7.31 -9.69
CA VAL A 47 -3.57 8.26 -10.62
C VAL A 47 -4.26 9.39 -9.86
N LEU A 48 -5.05 9.07 -8.84
CA LEU A 48 -5.68 10.07 -7.98
C LEU A 48 -4.64 10.97 -7.31
N TRP A 49 -3.53 10.39 -6.86
CA TRP A 49 -2.44 11.14 -6.27
C TRP A 49 -1.82 12.14 -7.24
N ILE A 50 -1.51 11.72 -8.48
CA ILE A 50 -0.94 12.60 -9.51
C ILE A 50 -1.88 13.78 -9.80
N VAL A 51 -3.20 13.54 -9.87
CA VAL A 51 -4.19 14.61 -10.10
C VAL A 51 -4.17 15.63 -8.96
N ILE A 52 -4.25 15.16 -7.71
CA ILE A 52 -4.26 16.05 -6.53
C ILE A 52 -2.94 16.80 -6.41
N PHE A 53 -1.82 16.09 -6.56
CA PHE A 53 -0.49 16.66 -6.47
C PHE A 53 -0.24 17.70 -7.59
N GLY A 54 -0.61 17.37 -8.83
CA GLY A 54 -0.50 18.27 -9.97
C GLY A 54 -1.31 19.55 -9.78
N SER A 55 -2.56 19.46 -9.31
CA SER A 55 -3.37 20.63 -8.95
C SER A 55 -2.68 21.49 -7.90
N THR A 56 -2.16 20.85 -6.86
CA THR A 56 -1.48 21.54 -5.75
C THR A 56 -0.23 22.28 -6.25
N ILE A 57 0.53 21.71 -7.19
CA ILE A 57 1.71 22.35 -7.79
C ILE A 57 1.32 23.58 -8.62
N LEU A 58 0.26 23.49 -9.43
CA LEU A 58 -0.24 24.61 -10.23
C LEU A 58 -0.71 25.77 -9.34
N GLU A 59 -1.41 25.47 -8.24
CA GLU A 59 -1.84 26.47 -7.26
C GLU A 59 -0.69 27.15 -6.51
N MET A 60 0.53 26.58 -6.56
CA MET A 60 1.73 27.16 -5.97
C MET A 60 2.49 28.12 -6.90
N GLU A 61 2.04 28.34 -8.14
CA GLU A 61 2.64 29.30 -9.10
C GLU A 61 3.11 30.64 -8.48
N PRO A 62 2.35 31.30 -7.58
CA PRO A 62 2.77 32.58 -6.97
C PRO A 62 3.93 32.45 -5.96
N LEU A 63 4.12 31.26 -5.38
CA LEU A 63 5.15 30.98 -4.38
C LEU A 63 6.51 30.67 -5.01
N TRP A 64 6.54 30.34 -6.31
CA TRP A 64 7.76 30.11 -7.06
C TRP A 64 8.43 31.41 -7.53
N GLN A 65 7.78 32.56 -7.35
CA GLN A 65 8.39 33.86 -7.65
C GLN A 65 9.47 34.21 -6.61
N LEU A 66 10.72 34.26 -7.06
CA LEU A 66 11.95 34.43 -6.26
C LEU A 66 12.02 35.75 -5.44
N ASN A 67 11.11 36.69 -5.69
CA ASN A 67 11.19 38.07 -5.20
C ASN A 67 10.69 38.27 -3.75
N ARG A 68 10.11 37.24 -3.12
CA ARG A 68 9.63 37.31 -1.72
C ARG A 68 10.48 36.39 -0.84
N GLY A 69 11.30 36.99 0.03
CA GLY A 69 12.10 36.36 1.10
C GLY A 69 12.22 34.82 1.05
N LEU A 70 13.36 34.33 0.55
CA LEU A 70 13.66 32.93 0.26
C LEU A 70 13.24 31.96 1.38
N MET A 71 13.50 32.31 2.65
CA MET A 71 13.22 31.44 3.80
C MET A 71 11.73 31.28 4.11
N ARG A 72 10.91 32.33 3.89
CA ARG A 72 9.46 32.32 4.20
C ARG A 72 8.65 31.61 3.12
N ASN A 73 9.08 31.67 1.86
CA ASN A 73 8.47 30.91 0.77
C ASN A 73 8.76 29.41 0.90
N THR A 74 9.96 29.01 1.31
CA THR A 74 10.31 27.58 1.48
C THR A 74 9.44 26.88 2.53
N TRP A 75 9.21 27.50 3.70
CA TRP A 75 8.32 26.91 4.72
C TRP A 75 6.87 26.80 4.26
N ASN A 76 6.37 27.79 3.52
CA ASN A 76 5.02 27.73 2.94
C ASN A 76 4.89 26.63 1.87
N ILE A 77 5.92 26.45 1.03
CA ILE A 77 5.95 25.38 0.03
C ILE A 77 5.98 24.01 0.72
N ILE A 78 6.85 23.83 1.74
CA ILE A 78 6.90 22.59 2.52
C ILE A 78 5.53 22.30 3.15
N GLY A 79 4.90 23.29 3.80
CA GLY A 79 3.60 23.12 4.42
C GLY A 79 2.51 22.73 3.42
N LYS A 80 2.48 23.36 2.25
CA LYS A 80 1.48 23.05 1.21
C LYS A 80 1.73 21.70 0.52
N LEU A 81 2.99 21.26 0.40
CA LEU A 81 3.34 19.97 -0.19
C LEU A 81 3.24 18.81 0.81
N PHE A 82 3.29 19.09 2.12
CA PHE A 82 3.24 18.06 3.14
C PHE A 82 2.00 17.18 3.01
N PHE A 83 0.82 17.79 2.99
CA PHE A 83 -0.45 17.05 2.94
C PHE A 83 -0.63 16.20 1.66
N PRO A 84 -0.44 16.74 0.43
CA PRO A 84 -0.59 15.97 -0.80
C PRO A 84 0.53 14.94 -1.03
N VAL A 85 1.59 14.91 -0.21
CA VAL A 85 2.62 13.87 -0.27
C VAL A 85 2.42 12.80 0.82
N PHE A 86 2.22 13.21 2.07
CA PHE A 86 2.13 12.27 3.19
C PHE A 86 0.81 11.51 3.24
N LEU A 87 -0.32 12.20 3.01
CA LEU A 87 -1.62 11.58 3.12
C LEU A 87 -1.81 10.45 2.08
N PRO A 88 -1.45 10.63 0.80
CA PRO A 88 -1.59 9.59 -0.21
C PRO A 88 -0.69 8.38 0.05
N CYS A 89 0.52 8.57 0.61
CA CYS A 89 1.39 7.46 1.00
C CYS A 89 0.73 6.50 1.99
N ILE A 90 -0.02 7.02 2.98
CA ILE A 90 -0.75 6.20 3.94
C ILE A 90 -1.80 5.35 3.23
N PHE A 91 -2.56 5.96 2.31
CA PHE A 91 -3.62 5.25 1.57
C PHE A 91 -3.08 4.25 0.55
N ILE A 92 -2.01 4.60 -0.19
CA ILE A 92 -1.34 3.74 -1.17
C ILE A 92 -0.75 2.49 -0.50
N ILE A 93 -0.37 2.58 0.77
CA ILE A 93 0.14 1.43 1.51
C ILE A 93 -1.02 0.67 2.21
N GLY A 94 -1.90 1.38 2.90
CA GLY A 94 -2.95 0.78 3.74
C GLY A 94 -4.01 0.02 2.94
N ILE A 95 -4.63 0.66 1.95
CA ILE A 95 -5.75 0.07 1.19
C ILE A 95 -5.32 -1.21 0.47
N PRO A 96 -4.20 -1.26 -0.27
CA PRO A 96 -3.79 -2.48 -0.94
C PRO A 96 -3.42 -3.61 0.03
N ILE A 97 -2.90 -3.29 1.21
CA ILE A 97 -2.60 -4.29 2.26
C ILE A 97 -3.90 -4.94 2.76
N GLU A 98 -4.94 -4.14 3.03
CA GLU A 98 -6.24 -4.65 3.48
C GLU A 98 -6.88 -5.55 2.41
N ILE A 99 -6.92 -5.09 1.16
CA ILE A 99 -7.45 -5.87 0.03
C ILE A 99 -6.67 -7.18 -0.11
N ARG A 100 -5.34 -7.13 -0.07
CA ARG A 100 -4.49 -8.33 -0.13
C ARG A 100 -4.81 -9.30 1.00
N ASN A 101 -4.90 -8.81 2.24
CA ASN A 101 -5.17 -9.65 3.41
C ASN A 101 -6.56 -10.29 3.32
N TYR A 102 -7.56 -9.56 2.84
CA TYR A 102 -8.90 -10.09 2.57
C TYR A 102 -8.87 -11.20 1.52
N ILE A 103 -8.16 -11.01 0.41
CA ILE A 103 -8.03 -12.01 -0.66
C ILE A 103 -7.30 -13.25 -0.16
N ILE A 104 -6.18 -13.08 0.56
CA ILE A 104 -5.45 -14.21 1.17
C ILE A 104 -6.39 -14.98 2.10
N LYS A 105 -7.12 -14.29 2.98
CA LYS A 105 -8.10 -14.93 3.86
C LYS A 105 -9.11 -15.74 3.06
N ARG A 106 -9.69 -15.16 2.00
CA ARG A 106 -10.65 -15.85 1.13
C ARG A 106 -10.06 -17.08 0.43
N ILE A 107 -8.81 -17.02 -0.02
CA ILE A 107 -8.11 -18.16 -0.63
C ILE A 107 -7.89 -19.25 0.42
N VAL A 108 -7.38 -18.89 1.60
CA VAL A 108 -7.10 -19.84 2.68
C VAL A 108 -8.38 -20.52 3.16
N ASP A 109 -9.45 -19.75 3.41
CA ASP A 109 -10.71 -20.32 3.89
C ASP A 109 -11.35 -21.27 2.85
N LYS A 110 -11.06 -21.08 1.55
CA LYS A 110 -11.55 -21.94 0.45
C LYS A 110 -10.70 -23.20 0.25
N GLU A 111 -9.37 -23.06 0.23
CA GLU A 111 -8.43 -24.15 -0.10
C GLU A 111 -7.99 -24.95 1.15
N TYR A 112 -8.01 -24.31 2.32
CA TYR A 112 -7.55 -24.86 3.59
C TYR A 112 -8.59 -24.56 4.69
N PRO A 113 -9.81 -25.10 4.56
CA PRO A 113 -10.84 -24.89 5.56
C PRO A 113 -10.35 -25.40 6.93
N LEU A 114 -10.75 -24.71 8.00
CA LEU A 114 -10.65 -25.29 9.34
C LEU A 114 -11.35 -26.64 9.28
N LYS A 115 -10.63 -27.73 9.60
CA LYS A 115 -11.24 -29.06 9.73
C LYS A 115 -12.51 -28.88 10.55
N THR A 116 -13.64 -29.16 9.92
CA THR A 116 -14.90 -29.27 10.64
C THR A 116 -14.72 -30.50 11.52
N GLU A 117 -14.70 -30.32 12.85
CA GLU A 117 -14.85 -31.45 13.76
C GLU A 117 -16.23 -32.06 13.49
N LYS A 118 -16.27 -33.10 12.66
CA LYS A 118 -17.32 -34.13 12.62
C LYS A 118 -16.72 -35.44 12.15
#